data_AF-A0A971GD87-F1
#
_entry.id   AF-A0A971GD87-F1
#
_cell.length_a   1.000
_cell.length_b   1.000
_cell.length_c   1.000
_cell.angle_alpha   90.00
_cell.angle_beta   90.00
_cell.angle_gamma   90.00
#
_symmetry.space_group_name_H-M   'P 1'
#
loop_
_entity.id
_entity.type
_entity.pdbx_description
1 polymer ?
#
loop_
_entity_poly.entity_id
_entity_poly.type
_entity_poly.pdbx_seq_one_letter_code
_entity_poly.pdbx_strand_id
1 'polypeptide(L)'
;MNIRLIIKNLSIVICIEALCMLLPFFIALLYGQNDAKAFLFSALITLCAGLLMFRIKVKTNNFYIRDGFAVVALSWILVSVFGSLPFLFSGAIT
;
A
#
# COMPACT_ATOMS: atom_id res chain seq x y z
N MET A 1 -2.87 -15.39 -17.88
CA MET A 1 -2.74 -14.33 -16.87
C MET A 1 -1.66 -14.73 -15.91
N ASN A 2 -0.66 -13.89 -15.72
CA ASN A 2 0.49 -14.18 -14.87
C ASN A 2 0.29 -13.58 -13.48
N ILE A 3 -0.47 -14.27 -12.63
CA ILE A 3 -0.90 -13.77 -11.31
C ILE A 3 0.31 -13.42 -10.43
N ARG A 4 1.41 -14.17 -10.51
CA ARG A 4 2.62 -13.89 -9.73
C ARG A 4 3.25 -12.55 -10.12
N LEU A 5 3.25 -12.24 -11.41
CA LEU A 5 3.75 -10.96 -11.91
C LEU A 5 2.82 -9.81 -11.48
N ILE A 6 1.50 -10.01 -11.60
CA ILE A 6 0.50 -9.03 -11.17
C ILE A 6 0.70 -8.68 -9.68
N ILE A 7 0.75 -9.69 -8.80
CA ILE A 7 0.96 -9.49 -7.36
C ILE A 7 2.29 -8.77 -7.10
N LYS A 8 3.35 -9.12 -7.82
CA LYS A 8 4.64 -8.44 -7.68
C LYS A 8 4.57 -6.97 -8.07
N ASN A 9 3.86 -6.59 -9.12
CA ASN A 9 3.68 -5.17 -9.46
C ASN A 9 2.81 -4.45 -8.43
N LEU A 10 1.74 -5.08 -7.95
CA LEU A 10 0.90 -4.53 -6.88
C LEU A 10 1.69 -4.27 -5.59
N SER A 11 2.65 -5.14 -5.27
CA SER A 11 3.51 -4.96 -4.11
C SER A 11 4.32 -3.66 -4.14
N ILE A 12 4.76 -3.23 -5.33
CA ILE A 12 5.49 -1.97 -5.51
C ILE A 12 4.56 -0.79 -5.22
N VAL A 13 3.33 -0.82 -5.73
CA VAL A 13 2.34 0.23 -5.48
C VAL A 13 2.05 0.37 -3.99
N ILE A 14 1.81 -0.75 -3.29
CA ILE A 14 1.56 -0.76 -1.84
C ILE A 14 2.78 -0.23 -1.06
N CYS A 15 4.00 -0.60 -1.45
CA CYS A 15 5.21 -0.08 -0.80
C CYS A 15 5.36 1.44 -1.00
N ILE A 16 5.04 1.95 -2.19
CA ILE A 16 5.04 3.39 -2.47
C ILE A 16 3.97 4.09 -1.63
N GLU A 17 2.78 3.52 -1.53
CA GLU A 17 1.70 4.05 -0.70
C GLU A 17 2.12 4.14 0.78
N ALA A 18 2.76 3.10 1.32
CA ALA A 18 3.30 3.12 2.68
C ALA A 18 4.35 4.24 2.88
N LEU A 19 5.22 4.47 1.88
CA LEU A 19 6.17 5.58 1.91
C LEU A 19 5.45 6.93 1.86
N CYS A 20 4.40 7.06 1.05
CA CYS A 20 3.58 8.27 1.00
C CYS A 20 2.89 8.56 2.34
N MET A 21 2.49 7.55 3.11
CA MET A 21 1.92 7.71 4.47
C MET A 21 2.95 8.21 5.50
N LEU A 22 4.25 8.06 5.26
CA LEU A 22 5.26 8.63 6.15
C LEU A 22 5.32 10.16 6.08
N LEU A 23 4.96 10.75 4.94
CA LEU A 23 4.92 12.21 4.80
C LEU A 23 3.94 12.89 5.78
N PRO A 24 2.64 12.53 5.82
CA PRO A 24 1.71 13.07 6.82
C PRO A 24 2.08 12.63 8.25
N PHE A 25 2.73 11.48 8.45
CA PHE A 25 3.28 11.11 9.76
C PHE A 25 4.30 12.13 10.27
N PHE A 26 5.29 12.51 9.45
CA PHE A 26 6.28 13.51 9.83
C PHE A 26 5.65 14.87 10.09
N ILE A 27 4.67 15.27 9.28
CA ILE A 27 3.91 16.51 9.49
C ILE A 27 3.17 16.45 10.83
N ALA A 28 2.38 15.41 11.08
CA ALA A 28 1.64 15.23 12.34
C ALA A 28 2.58 15.23 13.56
N LEU A 29 3.77 14.63 13.43
CA LEU A 29 4.79 14.64 14.48
C LEU A 29 5.34 16.04 14.78
N LEU A 30 5.62 16.83 13.73
CA LEU A 30 6.10 18.22 13.88
C LEU A 30 5.06 19.13 14.54
N TYR A 31 3.78 18.93 14.23
CA TYR A 31 2.67 19.68 14.82
C TYR A 31 2.17 19.09 16.15
N GLY A 32 2.77 18.00 16.65
CA GLY A 32 2.36 17.37 17.91
C GLY A 32 0.94 16.77 17.90
N GLN A 33 0.44 16.40 16.72
CA GLN A 33 -0.89 15.81 16.58
C GLN A 33 -0.92 14.34 17.01
N ASN A 34 -1.98 13.95 17.71
CA ASN A 34 -2.17 12.57 18.16
C ASN A 34 -2.32 11.56 16.99
N ASP A 35 -2.71 12.04 15.82
CA ASP A 35 -2.92 11.24 14.61
C ASP A 35 -1.61 10.67 14.03
N ALA A 36 -0.45 11.17 14.48
CA ALA A 36 0.84 10.63 14.08
C ALA A 36 0.95 9.12 14.33
N LYS A 37 0.41 8.62 15.45
CA LYS A 37 0.43 7.19 15.74
C LYS A 37 -0.40 6.40 14.72
N ALA A 38 -1.54 6.92 14.30
CA ALA A 38 -2.41 6.28 13.31
C ALA A 38 -1.72 6.15 11.95
N PHE A 39 -1.04 7.21 11.49
CA PHE A 39 -0.25 7.15 10.26
C PHE A 39 0.91 6.16 10.36
N LEU A 40 1.62 6.11 11.49
CA LEU A 40 2.74 5.18 11.68
C LEU A 40 2.29 3.72 11.64
N PHE A 41 1.23 3.36 12.39
CA PHE A 41 0.70 2.00 12.38
C PHE A 41 0.18 1.59 11.00
N SER A 42 -0.53 2.49 10.31
CA SER A 42 -1.02 2.26 8.95
C SER A 42 0.14 2.02 7.99
N ALA A 43 1.15 2.90 8.00
CA ALA A 43 2.33 2.77 7.15
C ALA A 43 3.05 1.43 7.40
N LEU A 44 3.18 1.00 8.66
CA LEU A 44 3.83 -0.26 9.01
C LEU A 44 3.06 -1.47 8.48
N ILE A 45 1.74 -1.51 8.66
CA ILE A 45 0.86 -2.58 8.16
C ILE A 45 0.92 -2.65 6.64
N THR A 46 0.77 -1.51 5.97
CA THR A 46 0.82 -1.40 4.50
C THR A 46 2.18 -1.82 3.98
N LEU A 47 3.28 -1.39 4.60
CA LEU A 47 4.64 -1.78 4.21
C LEU A 47 4.87 -3.29 4.40
N CYS A 48 4.45 -3.86 5.53
CA CYS A 48 4.54 -5.30 5.77
C CYS A 48 3.77 -6.10 4.71
N ALA A 49 2.55 -5.68 4.37
CA ALA A 49 1.75 -6.31 3.31
C ALA A 49 2.45 -6.23 1.95
N GLY A 50 2.95 -5.05 1.58
CA GLY A 50 3.72 -4.84 0.35
C GLY A 50 4.97 -5.72 0.29
N LEU A 51 5.77 -5.77 1.35
CA LEU A 51 7.00 -6.60 1.40
C LEU A 51 6.70 -8.10 1.32
N LEU A 52 5.63 -8.58 1.94
CA LEU A 52 5.20 -9.98 1.83
C LEU A 52 4.83 -10.33 0.39
N MET A 53 4.09 -9.46 -0.30
CA MET A 53 3.74 -9.64 -1.72
C MET A 53 4.96 -9.56 -2.64
N PHE A 54 5.94 -8.70 -2.32
CA PHE A 54 7.16 -8.52 -3.13
C PHE A 54 8.06 -9.76 -3.16
N ARG A 55 8.05 -10.56 -2.08
CA ARG A 55 8.83 -11.81 -1.99
C ARG A 55 8.36 -12.91 -2.93
N ILE A 56 7.23 -12.76 -3.61
CA ILE A 56 6.74 -13.74 -4.57
C ILE A 56 7.68 -13.80 -5.79
N LYS A 57 8.30 -14.97 -5.98
CA LYS A 57 9.16 -15.24 -7.14
C LYS A 57 8.31 -15.38 -8.41
N VAL A 58 8.62 -14.55 -9.41
CA VAL A 58 8.00 -14.60 -10.74
C VAL A 58 8.75 -15.63 -11.59
N LYS A 59 8.04 -16.65 -12.08
CA LYS A 59 8.61 -17.77 -12.83
C LYS A 59 8.74 -17.49 -14.33
N THR A 60 7.89 -16.60 -14.85
CA THR A 60 7.82 -16.24 -16.27
C THR A 60 7.61 -14.74 -16.38
N ASN A 61 8.39 -14.05 -17.22
CA ASN A 61 8.28 -12.59 -17.36
C ASN A 61 7.41 -12.15 -18.55
N ASN A 62 6.56 -13.04 -19.06
CA ASN A 62 5.65 -12.71 -20.15
C ASN A 62 4.55 -11.78 -19.61
N PHE A 63 4.71 -10.48 -19.91
CA PHE A 63 3.78 -9.43 -19.56
C PHE A 63 2.77 -9.26 -20.69
N TYR A 64 1.51 -9.59 -20.43
CA TYR A 64 0.43 -9.40 -21.40
C TYR A 64 -0.39 -8.15 -21.05
N ILE A 65 -0.98 -7.50 -22.05
CA ILE A 65 -1.82 -6.30 -21.89
C ILE A 65 -2.94 -6.50 -20.84
N ARG A 66 -3.58 -7.68 -20.87
CA ARG A 66 -4.59 -8.10 -19.89
C ARG A 66 -4.08 -8.18 -18.44
N ASP A 67 -2.80 -8.50 -18.23
CA ASP A 67 -2.19 -8.47 -16.90
C ASP A 67 -2.01 -7.01 -16.42
N GLY A 68 -1.70 -6.09 -17.33
CA GLY A 68 -1.62 -4.65 -17.04
C GLY A 68 -2.96 -4.06 -16.59
N PHE A 69 -4.06 -4.36 -17.28
CA PHE A 69 -5.39 -3.92 -16.86
C PHE A 69 -5.76 -4.43 -15.46
N ALA A 70 -5.42 -5.69 -15.15
CA ALA A 70 -5.66 -6.26 -13.83
C ALA A 70 -4.82 -5.57 -12.74
N VAL A 71 -3.54 -5.25 -13.01
CA VAL A 71 -2.69 -4.50 -12.07
C VAL A 71 -3.31 -3.15 -11.74
N VAL A 72 -3.75 -2.38 -12.74
CA VAL A 72 -4.31 -1.04 -12.53
C VAL A 72 -5.62 -1.10 -11.73
N ALA A 73 -6.54 -1.99 -12.09
CA ALA A 73 -7.81 -2.10 -11.39
C ALA A 73 -7.61 -2.54 -9.93
N LEU A 74 -6.77 -3.56 -9.70
CA LEU A 74 -6.48 -4.06 -8.36
C LEU A 74 -5.69 -3.06 -7.52
N SER A 75 -4.80 -2.25 -8.13
CA SER A 75 -4.04 -1.24 -7.40
C SER A 75 -4.96 -0.18 -6.79
N TRP A 76 -5.98 0.29 -7.52
CA TRP A 76 -6.94 1.26 -6.98
C TRP A 76 -7.73 0.73 -5.79
N ILE A 77 -8.13 -0.54 -5.85
CA ILE A 77 -8.82 -1.20 -4.73
C ILE A 77 -7.90 -1.28 -3.52
N LEU A 78 -6.67 -1.76 -3.71
CA LEU A 78 -5.71 -1.91 -2.61
C LEU A 78 -5.35 -0.56 -1.98
N VAL A 79 -5.07 0.46 -2.80
CA VAL A 79 -4.78 1.83 -2.32
C VAL A 79 -5.96 2.43 -1.56
N SER A 80 -7.19 2.13 -1.97
CA SER A 80 -8.36 2.60 -1.22
C SER A 80 -8.50 1.91 0.14
N VAL A 81 -8.24 0.59 0.19
CA VAL A 81 -8.28 -0.19 1.43
C VAL A 81 -7.18 0.24 2.39
N PHE A 82 -5.92 0.26 1.97
CA PHE A 82 -4.80 0.66 2.82
C PHE A 82 -4.83 2.15 3.16
N GLY A 83 -5.18 3.01 2.19
CA GLY A 83 -5.34 4.45 2.38
C GLY A 83 -6.42 4.83 3.39
N SER A 84 -7.38 3.94 3.65
CA SER A 84 -8.40 4.16 4.70
C SER A 84 -7.90 3.88 6.12
N LEU A 85 -6.81 3.12 6.30
CA LEU A 85 -6.30 2.71 7.61
C LEU A 85 -5.95 3.87 8.55
N PRO A 86 -5.31 4.96 8.10
CA PRO A 86 -4.99 6.08 8.98
C PRO A 86 -6.25 6.71 9.58
N PHE A 87 -7.32 6.80 8.80
CA PHE A 87 -8.58 7.38 9.24
C PHE A 87 -9.35 6.47 10.21
N LEU A 88 -9.25 5.15 10.02
CA LEU A 88 -9.79 4.15 10.93
C LEU A 88 -9.08 4.19 12.28
N PHE A 89 -7.73 4.29 12.28
CA PHE A 89 -6.95 4.29 13.51
C PHE A 89 -6.89 5.64 14.22
N SER A 90 -7.07 6.76 13.51
CA SER A 90 -7.15 8.08 14.15
C SER A 90 -8.48 8.29 14.87
N GLY A 91 -9.50 7.47 14.59
CA GLY A 91 -10.85 7.68 15.11
C GLY A 91 -11.58 8.83 14.42
N ALA A 92 -11.06 9.38 13.33
CA ALA A 92 -11.71 10.46 12.60
C ALA A 92 -13.07 10.07 11.99
N ILE A 93 -13.31 8.77 11.80
CA ILE A 93 -14.53 8.20 11.20
C ILE A 93 -15.27 7.28 12.21
N THR A 94 -15.01 7.41 13.51
CA THR A 94 -15.72 6.65 14.57
C THR A 94 -16.34 7.58 15.58
#